data_AF-A0A2D5UKM0-F1
#
_entry.id   AF-A0A2D5UKM0-F1
#
_cell.length_a   1.000
_cell.length_b   1.000
_cell.length_c   1.000
_cell.angle_alpha   90.00
_cell.angle_beta   90.00
_cell.angle_gamma   90.00
#
_symmetry.space_group_name_H-M   'P 1'
#
loop_
_entity.id
_entity.type
_entity.pdbx_description
1 polymer ?
#
loop_
_entity_poly.entity_id
_entity_poly.type
_entity_poly.pdbx_seq_one_letter_code
_entity_poly.pdbx_strand_id
1 'polypeptide(L)'
;MNKKKRNLIILFFLAGFFSLALTGFVDKQFNDSIPDSTVNTEEVINKEFEESLQFDSTNDEKRGNILDLERKGGFKPMSIIRGIFGIFILILISFIFSSNRKKINWGVVGKGLGLQLLLALGVLYVPFIEAAFDFIGTGFVLILDFTKAGTDFLFKSFVTNQIEMANINFVIQILPTIIFFSALTSLLFYLNIIQYIVFGLAWVMTKFMKLSGAESLSVAGNIFLGQTESPLMIKAYLPKMNNSEIMLVMMGGMATLAGGVLAVYISFLGGDDPVQRILFAKHLLTASVMAAPGAVVISKILVPQTEDIDSDVIIPREEAGKNILDAISNGTTQGLKLAVNVAAMLLVFIAFIAMFNYISKSIGDLLNLNAWITDITDGKFNNLSLQFMLGYIFAPIMWLIGVNINDITLVGQLLGEKIIMTEFIGYVSLAEMKEAHVFTDSKSVIMATYMLCGFANFASIGIQIGGIGSLAPTKRVLLAKYGLRALLGGTIASLLSATIVGALIG
;
A
#
# COMPACT_ATOMS: atom_id res chain seq x y z
N MET A 1 -33.38 -9.63 -27.98
CA MET A 1 -33.51 -9.98 -26.54
C MET A 1 -32.68 -8.99 -25.72
N ASN A 2 -33.28 -8.31 -24.73
CA ASN A 2 -32.70 -7.14 -24.05
C ASN A 2 -31.48 -7.51 -23.17
N LYS A 3 -30.39 -6.71 -23.21
CA LYS A 3 -29.09 -7.00 -22.57
C LYS A 3 -29.20 -7.21 -21.05
N LYS A 4 -30.18 -6.58 -20.40
CA LYS A 4 -30.54 -6.81 -18.97
C LYS A 4 -31.13 -8.20 -18.71
N LYS A 5 -31.97 -8.74 -19.60
CA LYS A 5 -32.54 -10.10 -19.46
C LYS A 5 -31.47 -11.18 -19.62
N ARG A 6 -30.48 -10.97 -20.50
CA ARG A 6 -29.36 -11.90 -20.68
C ARG A 6 -28.47 -11.98 -19.44
N ASN A 7 -28.16 -10.85 -18.80
CA ASN A 7 -27.35 -10.82 -17.59
C ASN A 7 -28.10 -11.40 -16.38
N LEU A 8 -29.42 -11.21 -16.28
CA LEU A 8 -30.24 -11.81 -15.22
C LEU A 8 -30.34 -13.33 -15.36
N ILE A 9 -30.45 -13.84 -16.59
CA ILE A 9 -30.45 -15.28 -16.87
C ILE A 9 -29.08 -15.90 -16.55
N ILE A 10 -27.97 -15.22 -16.87
CA ILE A 10 -26.62 -15.67 -16.50
C ILE A 10 -26.43 -15.69 -14.98
N LEU A 11 -26.95 -14.69 -14.25
CA LEU A 11 -26.91 -14.66 -12.79
C LEU A 11 -27.76 -15.79 -12.17
N PHE A 12 -28.93 -16.08 -12.75
CA PHE A 12 -29.80 -17.18 -12.32
C PHE A 12 -29.18 -18.55 -12.59
N PHE A 13 -28.46 -18.70 -13.71
CA PHE A 13 -27.71 -19.93 -14.01
C PHE A 13 -26.49 -20.10 -13.10
N LEU A 14 -25.76 -19.03 -12.76
CA LEU A 14 -24.65 -19.07 -11.80
C LEU A 14 -25.12 -19.38 -10.38
N ALA A 15 -26.25 -18.79 -9.94
CA ALA A 15 -26.85 -19.09 -8.64
C ALA A 15 -27.43 -20.52 -8.58
N GLY A 16 -28.05 -20.99 -9.66
CA GLY A 16 -28.55 -22.37 -9.78
C GLY A 16 -27.43 -23.40 -9.81
N PHE A 17 -26.31 -23.11 -10.47
CA PHE A 17 -25.14 -23.98 -10.51
C PHE A 17 -24.45 -24.08 -9.14
N PHE A 18 -24.32 -22.96 -8.41
CA PHE A 18 -23.83 -22.96 -7.03
C PHE A 18 -24.77 -23.69 -6.06
N SER A 19 -26.09 -23.56 -6.23
CA SER A 19 -27.07 -24.26 -5.40
C SER A 19 -27.08 -25.77 -5.66
N LEU A 20 -26.97 -26.22 -6.92
CA LEU A 20 -26.92 -27.66 -7.25
C LEU A 20 -25.60 -28.30 -6.79
N ALA A 21 -24.49 -27.55 -6.86
CA ALA A 21 -23.19 -28.01 -6.34
C ALA A 21 -23.23 -28.18 -4.81
N LEU A 22 -23.94 -27.30 -4.08
CA LEU A 22 -24.14 -27.46 -2.64
C LEU A 22 -25.07 -28.62 -2.28
N THR A 23 -26.20 -28.81 -2.97
CA THR A 23 -27.14 -29.89 -2.64
C THR A 23 -26.60 -31.28 -3.00
N GLY A 24 -25.82 -31.40 -4.07
CA GLY A 24 -25.12 -32.65 -4.40
C GLY A 24 -23.97 -32.99 -3.44
N PHE A 25 -23.44 -32.01 -2.71
CA PHE A 25 -22.38 -32.18 -1.72
C PHE A 25 -22.93 -32.63 -0.36
N VAL A 26 -24.10 -32.11 0.07
CA VAL A 26 -24.73 -32.48 1.34
C VAL A 26 -25.28 -33.92 1.35
N ASP A 27 -25.88 -34.37 0.24
CA ASP A 27 -26.48 -35.73 0.18
C ASP A 27 -25.43 -36.86 0.11
N LYS A 28 -24.23 -36.58 -0.41
CA LYS A 28 -23.23 -37.63 -0.67
C LYS A 28 -22.27 -37.89 0.49
N GLN A 29 -22.18 -36.97 1.46
CA GLN A 29 -21.24 -37.07 2.59
C GLN A 29 -21.91 -37.43 3.92
N PHE A 30 -23.25 -37.34 4.02
CA PHE A 30 -23.98 -37.71 5.24
C PHE A 30 -24.43 -39.17 5.31
N ASN A 31 -24.30 -39.95 4.23
CA ASN A 31 -24.92 -41.28 4.14
C ASN A 31 -23.96 -42.47 4.20
N ASP A 32 -22.65 -42.26 4.29
CA ASP A 32 -21.68 -43.34 4.49
C ASP A 32 -20.87 -43.12 5.79
N SER A 33 -21.28 -43.87 6.82
CA SER A 33 -20.53 -44.30 8.01
C SER A 33 -19.53 -43.33 8.66
N ILE A 34 -19.93 -42.81 9.83
CA ILE A 34 -19.09 -42.10 10.81
C ILE A 34 -18.10 -43.09 11.47
N PRO A 35 -16.78 -42.83 11.46
CA PRO A 35 -15.90 -43.21 12.55
C PRO A 35 -15.58 -41.97 13.40
N ASP A 36 -15.76 -42.10 14.71
CA ASP A 36 -15.35 -41.13 15.72
C ASP A 36 -13.88 -40.72 15.53
N SER A 37 -13.67 -39.52 15.01
CA SER A 37 -12.48 -38.73 15.29
C SER A 37 -12.91 -37.28 15.34
N THR A 38 -12.80 -36.69 16.52
CA THR A 38 -12.98 -35.26 16.74
C THR A 38 -12.00 -34.50 15.87
N VAL A 39 -12.45 -34.06 14.68
CA VAL A 39 -11.70 -33.12 13.83
C VAL A 39 -11.58 -31.83 14.61
N ASN A 40 -10.40 -31.61 15.16
CA ASN A 40 -10.10 -30.42 15.93
C ASN A 40 -9.89 -29.28 14.93
N THR A 41 -10.90 -28.43 14.75
CA THR A 41 -10.93 -27.37 13.72
C THR A 41 -9.78 -26.36 13.87
N GLU A 42 -9.23 -26.22 15.07
CA GLU A 42 -8.03 -25.41 15.34
C GLU A 42 -6.75 -25.99 14.71
N GLU A 43 -6.66 -27.32 14.64
CA GLU A 43 -5.48 -28.01 14.10
C GLU A 43 -5.46 -27.94 12.56
N VAL A 44 -6.63 -27.91 11.91
CA VAL A 44 -6.74 -27.74 10.44
C VAL A 44 -6.41 -26.31 10.03
N ILE A 45 -6.84 -25.30 10.79
CA ILE A 45 -6.60 -23.88 10.45
C ILE A 45 -5.11 -23.53 10.64
N ASN A 46 -4.49 -23.95 11.75
CA ASN A 46 -3.07 -23.68 11.97
C ASN A 46 -2.18 -24.46 11.01
N LYS A 47 -2.54 -25.70 10.70
CA LYS A 47 -1.75 -26.55 9.79
C LYS A 47 -1.90 -26.15 8.32
N GLU A 48 -3.06 -25.65 7.87
CA GLU A 48 -3.20 -25.09 6.52
C GLU A 48 -2.46 -23.77 6.32
N PHE A 49 -2.31 -22.97 7.39
CA PHE A 49 -1.48 -21.76 7.35
C PHE A 49 0.02 -22.10 7.31
N GLU A 50 0.47 -23.03 8.16
CA GLU A 50 1.88 -23.49 8.18
C GLU A 50 2.28 -24.33 6.95
N GLU A 51 1.42 -25.20 6.42
CA GLU A 51 1.70 -26.03 5.22
C GLU A 51 1.74 -25.20 3.92
N SER A 52 1.13 -24.01 3.90
CA SER A 52 1.28 -23.07 2.78
C SER A 52 2.65 -22.39 2.73
N LEU A 53 3.49 -22.57 3.76
CA LEU A 53 4.74 -21.84 3.98
C LEU A 53 5.95 -22.73 4.31
N GLN A 54 5.85 -24.06 4.18
CA GLN A 54 7.00 -24.94 4.39
C GLN A 54 8.03 -24.79 3.26
N PHE A 55 9.04 -23.93 3.51
CA PHE A 55 10.29 -23.89 2.76
C PHE A 55 11.44 -24.41 3.62
N ASP A 56 12.29 -25.23 3.00
CA ASP A 56 13.41 -25.92 3.62
C ASP A 56 14.44 -24.91 4.18
N SER A 57 14.51 -24.82 5.51
CA SER A 57 15.34 -23.86 6.25
C SER A 57 16.59 -24.55 6.77
N THR A 58 17.58 -24.75 5.90
CA THR A 58 18.93 -25.10 6.37
C THR A 58 19.98 -24.17 5.74
N ASN A 59 20.61 -23.38 6.62
CA ASN A 59 21.74 -22.48 6.42
C ASN A 59 21.49 -21.17 5.63
N ASP A 60 20.94 -20.11 6.22
CA ASP A 60 21.16 -18.73 5.68
C ASP A 60 20.72 -17.56 6.60
N GLU A 61 21.28 -17.43 7.81
CA GLU A 61 21.10 -16.21 8.64
C GLU A 61 21.62 -14.91 7.95
N LYS A 62 22.36 -15.02 6.84
CA LYS A 62 22.88 -13.87 6.09
C LYS A 62 21.95 -13.36 4.98
N ARG A 63 20.90 -14.10 4.58
CA ARG A 63 20.03 -13.68 3.45
C ARG A 63 18.95 -12.66 3.81
N GLY A 64 18.58 -12.54 5.08
CA GLY A 64 17.59 -11.54 5.53
C GLY A 64 18.12 -10.10 5.63
N ASN A 65 19.44 -9.92 5.61
CA ASN A 65 20.07 -8.63 5.82
C ASN A 65 20.38 -7.93 4.48
N ILE A 66 19.60 -6.91 4.15
CA ILE A 66 19.61 -6.21 2.85
C ILE A 66 20.74 -5.16 2.77
N LEU A 67 21.49 -4.94 3.85
CA LEU A 67 22.52 -3.89 3.96
C LEU A 67 23.63 -3.97 2.90
N ASP A 68 23.89 -5.16 2.34
CA ASP A 68 24.93 -5.35 1.32
C ASP A 68 24.58 -4.74 -0.06
N LEU A 69 23.31 -4.38 -0.32
CA LEU A 69 22.89 -3.80 -1.60
C LEU A 69 23.29 -2.34 -1.78
N GLU A 70 23.16 -1.50 -0.75
CA GLU A 70 23.48 -0.06 -0.88
C GLU A 70 24.96 0.18 -1.15
N ARG A 71 25.84 -0.74 -0.69
CA ARG A 71 27.29 -0.63 -0.93
C ARG A 71 27.75 -1.17 -2.29
N LYS A 72 26.91 -1.92 -3.03
CA LYS A 72 27.31 -2.62 -4.27
C LYS A 72 26.45 -2.31 -5.51
N GLY A 73 25.42 -1.46 -5.40
CA GLY A 73 24.57 -1.04 -6.52
C GLY A 73 25.33 -0.17 -7.52
N GLY A 74 25.82 -0.77 -8.61
CA GLY A 74 26.36 -0.05 -9.75
C GLY A 74 25.32 0.02 -10.88
N PHE A 75 25.34 1.10 -11.67
CA PHE A 75 24.48 1.27 -12.84
C PHE A 75 24.68 0.14 -13.86
N LYS A 76 23.86 -0.91 -13.81
CA LYS A 76 23.88 -1.95 -14.86
C LYS A 76 23.07 -1.49 -16.07
N PRO A 77 23.64 -1.48 -17.29
CA PRO A 77 22.92 -1.05 -18.48
C PRO A 77 21.60 -1.79 -18.70
N MET A 78 21.58 -3.09 -18.40
CA MET A 78 20.37 -3.92 -18.54
C MET A 78 19.26 -3.50 -17.56
N SER A 79 19.60 -3.16 -16.31
CA SER A 79 18.65 -2.68 -15.30
C SER A 79 18.03 -1.35 -15.71
N ILE A 80 18.84 -0.44 -16.26
CA ILE A 80 18.37 0.87 -16.74
C ILE A 80 17.43 0.70 -17.94
N ILE A 81 17.82 -0.11 -18.93
CA ILE A 81 17.00 -0.36 -20.12
C ILE A 81 15.64 -0.97 -19.71
N ARG A 82 15.66 -1.96 -18.81
CA ARG A 82 14.44 -2.58 -18.29
C ARG A 82 13.58 -1.58 -17.51
N GLY A 83 14.21 -0.70 -16.72
CA GLY A 83 13.52 0.39 -16.02
C GLY A 83 12.85 1.39 -16.95
N ILE A 84 13.56 1.86 -17.99
CA ILE A 84 12.99 2.76 -19.01
C ILE A 84 11.82 2.08 -19.73
N PHE A 85 11.96 0.80 -20.08
CA PHE A 85 10.89 0.03 -20.68
C PHE A 85 9.68 -0.12 -19.75
N GLY A 86 9.90 -0.41 -18.47
CA GLY A 86 8.85 -0.45 -17.46
C GLY A 86 8.09 0.88 -17.33
N ILE A 87 8.82 2.00 -17.23
CA ILE A 87 8.23 3.35 -17.18
C ILE A 87 7.39 3.62 -18.44
N PHE A 88 7.91 3.27 -19.62
CA PHE A 88 7.19 3.42 -20.88
C PHE A 88 5.88 2.63 -20.88
N ILE A 89 5.89 1.37 -20.44
CA ILE A 89 4.69 0.54 -20.37
C ILE A 89 3.67 1.11 -19.37
N LEU A 90 4.10 1.58 -18.19
CA LEU A 90 3.22 2.17 -17.19
C LEU A 90 2.55 3.46 -17.70
N ILE A 91 3.32 4.31 -18.42
CA ILE A 91 2.79 5.49 -19.12
C ILE A 91 1.82 5.07 -20.22
N LEU A 92 2.13 4.03 -21.00
CA LEU A 92 1.27 3.51 -22.06
C LEU A 92 -0.07 3.01 -21.50
N ILE A 93 -0.05 2.26 -20.39
CA ILE A 93 -1.28 1.82 -19.70
C ILE A 93 -2.10 3.05 -19.32
N SER A 94 -1.48 4.06 -18.71
CA SER A 94 -2.19 5.28 -18.31
C SER A 94 -2.74 6.07 -19.51
N PHE A 95 -2.00 6.10 -20.62
CA PHE A 95 -2.44 6.70 -21.88
C PHE A 95 -3.67 5.99 -22.47
N ILE A 96 -3.72 4.65 -22.40
CA ILE A 96 -4.85 3.85 -22.86
C ILE A 96 -6.13 4.22 -22.07
N PHE A 97 -6.01 4.41 -20.75
CA PHE A 97 -7.13 4.74 -19.86
C PHE A 97 -7.45 6.25 -19.71
N SER A 98 -6.72 7.11 -20.46
CA SER A 98 -6.90 8.55 -20.47
C SER A 98 -8.28 8.98 -20.96
N SER A 99 -8.88 9.98 -20.31
CA SER A 99 -10.15 10.58 -20.73
C SER A 99 -10.03 11.42 -22.00
N ASN A 100 -8.85 12.01 -22.27
CA ASN A 100 -8.60 12.83 -23.45
C ASN A 100 -7.12 12.84 -23.85
N ARG A 101 -6.72 11.84 -24.64
CA ARG A 101 -5.32 11.64 -25.09
C ARG A 101 -4.69 12.84 -25.81
N LYS A 102 -5.49 13.70 -26.43
CA LYS A 102 -5.02 14.88 -27.17
C LYS A 102 -4.67 16.07 -26.29
N LYS A 103 -5.15 16.08 -25.04
CA LYS A 103 -4.96 17.20 -24.09
C LYS A 103 -3.92 16.90 -23.02
N ILE A 104 -3.23 15.76 -23.11
CA ILE A 104 -2.13 15.42 -22.19
C ILE A 104 -1.00 16.44 -22.37
N ASN A 105 -0.61 17.09 -21.26
CA ASN A 105 0.53 17.98 -21.24
C ASN A 105 1.81 17.20 -20.95
N TRP A 106 2.50 16.78 -22.01
CA TRP A 106 3.76 16.03 -21.90
C TRP A 106 4.89 16.80 -21.20
N GLY A 107 4.82 18.14 -21.16
CA GLY A 107 5.75 18.95 -20.38
C GLY A 107 5.60 18.74 -18.87
N VAL A 108 4.37 18.56 -18.37
CA VAL A 108 4.10 18.24 -16.96
C VAL A 108 4.53 16.81 -16.64
N VAL A 109 4.22 15.86 -17.54
CA VAL A 109 4.64 14.46 -17.45
C VAL A 109 6.16 14.35 -17.35
N GLY A 110 6.89 14.96 -18.28
CA GLY A 110 8.36 14.92 -18.31
C GLY A 110 8.99 15.55 -17.07
N LYS A 111 8.47 16.70 -16.61
CA LYS A 111 8.93 17.33 -15.36
C LYS A 111 8.68 16.48 -14.13
N GLY A 112 7.51 15.81 -14.04
CA GLY A 112 7.20 14.93 -12.92
C GLY A 112 8.08 13.69 -12.85
N LEU A 113 8.31 13.04 -14.00
CA LEU A 113 9.25 11.92 -14.10
C LEU A 113 10.69 12.37 -13.78
N GLY A 114 11.09 13.55 -14.28
CA GLY A 114 12.36 14.16 -13.94
C GLY A 114 12.50 14.41 -12.44
N LEU A 115 11.46 14.91 -11.78
CA LEU A 115 11.46 15.14 -10.33
C LEU A 115 11.55 13.82 -9.55
N GLN A 116 10.82 12.77 -9.95
CA GLN A 116 10.96 11.44 -9.33
C GLN A 116 12.37 10.89 -9.46
N LEU A 117 12.96 10.99 -10.66
CA LEU A 117 14.32 10.52 -10.91
C LEU A 117 15.36 11.32 -10.11
N LEU A 118 15.22 12.65 -10.06
CA LEU A 118 16.11 13.51 -9.28
C LEU A 118 16.02 13.22 -7.78
N LEU A 119 14.82 12.99 -7.26
CA LEU A 119 14.63 12.60 -5.86
C LEU A 119 15.27 11.24 -5.57
N ALA A 120 15.06 10.24 -6.43
CA ALA A 120 15.66 8.93 -6.27
C ALA A 120 17.19 8.97 -6.33
N LEU A 121 17.76 9.67 -7.31
CA LEU A 121 19.21 9.87 -7.41
C LEU A 121 19.76 10.66 -6.22
N GLY A 122 19.03 11.67 -5.78
CA GLY A 122 19.39 12.47 -4.60
C GLY A 122 19.53 11.60 -3.36
N VAL A 123 18.48 10.84 -3.01
CA VAL A 123 18.50 10.02 -1.80
C VAL A 123 19.48 8.86 -1.88
N LEU A 124 19.61 8.21 -3.04
CA LEU A 124 20.43 7.00 -3.18
C LEU A 124 21.92 7.26 -3.43
N TYR A 125 22.29 8.42 -3.96
CA TYR A 125 23.67 8.67 -4.43
C TYR A 125 24.29 9.99 -3.96
N VAL A 126 23.53 10.92 -3.37
CA VAL A 126 24.07 12.20 -2.90
C VAL A 126 24.19 12.15 -1.37
N PRO A 127 25.41 12.06 -0.79
CA PRO A 127 25.61 11.76 0.63
C PRO A 127 24.91 12.73 1.59
N PHE A 128 24.83 14.02 1.24
CA PHE A 128 24.14 15.00 2.09
C PHE A 128 22.61 14.83 2.08
N ILE A 129 22.03 14.44 0.93
CA ILE A 129 20.58 14.19 0.82
C ILE A 129 20.25 12.86 1.51
N GLU A 130 21.08 11.84 1.29
CA GLU A 130 20.99 10.57 2.01
C GLU A 130 21.01 10.78 3.53
N ALA A 131 22.00 11.52 4.04
CA ALA A 131 22.11 11.82 5.47
C ALA A 131 20.90 12.58 6.02
N ALA A 132 20.27 13.46 5.21
CA ALA A 132 19.04 14.14 5.62
C ALA A 132 17.86 13.17 5.74
N PHE A 133 17.72 12.21 4.81
CA PHE A 133 16.68 11.18 4.88
C PHE A 133 16.93 10.19 6.01
N ASP A 134 18.18 9.80 6.27
CA ASP A 134 18.55 8.97 7.42
C ASP A 134 18.26 9.68 8.74
N PHE A 135 18.52 10.99 8.82
CA PHE A 135 18.18 11.80 9.99
C PHE A 135 16.67 11.81 10.26
N ILE A 136 15.85 12.02 9.21
CA ILE A 136 14.39 11.96 9.33
C ILE A 136 13.94 10.54 9.71
N GLY A 137 14.51 9.51 9.08
CA GLY A 137 14.21 8.10 9.37
C GLY A 137 14.54 7.73 10.82
N THR A 138 15.68 8.19 11.33
CA THR A 138 16.07 8.04 12.74
C THR A 138 15.05 8.71 13.66
N GLY A 139 14.52 9.87 13.28
CA GLY A 139 13.42 10.52 13.99
C GLY A 139 12.16 9.64 14.09
N PHE A 140 11.77 8.97 13.00
CA PHE A 140 10.64 8.02 13.03
C PHE A 140 10.92 6.82 13.95
N VAL A 141 12.14 6.27 13.94
CA VAL A 141 12.54 5.17 14.84
C VAL A 141 12.50 5.61 16.30
N LEU A 142 12.99 6.81 16.62
CA LEU A 142 12.91 7.38 17.97
C LEU A 142 11.48 7.54 18.46
N ILE A 143 10.56 7.92 17.56
CA ILE A 143 9.14 8.02 17.90
C ILE A 143 8.53 6.64 18.19
N LEU A 144 8.93 5.58 17.47
CA LEU A 144 8.54 4.21 17.80
C LEU A 144 9.00 3.84 19.22
N ASP A 145 10.22 4.20 19.60
CA ASP A 145 10.75 3.94 20.93
C ASP A 145 10.01 4.72 22.04
N PHE A 146 9.59 5.97 21.77
CA PHE A 146 8.74 6.70 22.72
C PHE A 146 7.37 6.06 22.91
N THR A 147 6.79 5.53 21.83
CA THR A 147 5.52 4.78 21.90
C THR A 147 5.69 3.54 22.78
N LYS A 148 6.83 2.83 22.65
CA LYS A 148 7.15 1.65 23.45
C LYS A 148 7.11 1.94 24.95
N ALA A 149 7.54 3.11 25.41
CA ALA A 149 7.44 3.48 26.82
C ALA A 149 5.97 3.54 27.31
N GLY A 150 5.06 4.03 26.48
CA GLY A 150 3.62 4.04 26.77
C GLY A 150 3.00 2.64 26.73
N THR A 151 3.35 1.83 25.74
CA THR A 151 2.94 0.42 25.64
C THR A 151 3.41 -0.37 26.86
N ASP A 152 4.68 -0.20 27.24
CA ASP A 152 5.28 -0.87 28.39
C ASP A 152 4.55 -0.52 29.68
N PHE A 153 4.22 0.75 29.89
CA PHE A 153 3.44 1.19 31.06
C PHE A 153 2.06 0.52 31.13
N LEU A 154 1.40 0.32 29.99
CA LEU A 154 0.05 -0.26 29.93
C LEU A 154 0.03 -1.78 30.03
N PHE A 155 1.05 -2.47 29.50
CA PHE A 155 0.99 -3.91 29.25
C PHE A 155 2.09 -4.74 29.90
N LYS A 156 3.12 -4.13 30.51
CA LYS A 156 4.09 -4.91 31.30
C LYS A 156 3.44 -5.43 32.58
N SER A 157 3.75 -6.67 32.90
CA SER A 157 3.41 -7.27 34.18
C SER A 157 4.22 -6.64 35.31
N PHE A 158 3.55 -6.27 36.40
CA PHE A 158 4.23 -5.74 37.60
C PHE A 158 5.12 -6.79 38.30
N VAL A 159 4.93 -8.08 38.00
CA VAL A 159 5.70 -9.18 38.60
C VAL A 159 6.95 -9.47 37.79
N THR A 160 6.80 -9.65 36.48
CA THR A 160 7.91 -10.04 35.58
C THR A 160 8.63 -8.84 34.99
N ASN A 161 8.07 -7.63 35.11
CA ASN A 161 8.56 -6.39 34.51
C ASN A 161 8.75 -6.47 32.98
N GLN A 162 7.99 -7.36 32.34
CA GLN A 162 8.02 -7.63 30.91
C GLN A 162 6.60 -7.80 30.39
N ILE A 163 6.42 -7.62 29.08
CA ILE A 163 5.19 -8.02 28.42
C ILE A 163 5.23 -9.54 28.35
N GLU A 164 4.25 -10.20 28.96
CA GLU A 164 4.14 -11.65 28.95
C GLU A 164 4.12 -12.18 27.52
N MET A 165 4.71 -13.35 27.28
CA MET A 165 4.86 -13.91 25.92
C MET A 165 3.52 -13.99 25.15
N ALA A 166 2.42 -14.33 25.83
CA ALA A 166 1.07 -14.38 25.22
C ALA A 166 0.57 -13.01 24.73
N ASN A 167 1.11 -11.92 25.29
CA ASN A 167 0.76 -10.54 24.96
C ASN A 167 1.72 -9.92 23.94
N ILE A 168 2.77 -10.63 23.51
CA ILE A 168 3.63 -10.19 22.40
C ILE A 168 2.91 -10.51 21.10
N ASN A 169 1.95 -9.65 20.74
CA ASN A 169 1.14 -9.81 19.54
C ASN A 169 0.93 -8.47 18.83
N PHE A 170 0.34 -8.55 17.65
CA PHE A 170 0.04 -7.41 16.79
C PHE A 170 -0.70 -6.27 17.51
N VAL A 171 -1.72 -6.61 18.31
CA VAL A 171 -2.58 -5.63 18.97
C VAL A 171 -1.79 -4.78 19.96
N ILE A 172 -0.88 -5.40 20.72
CA ILE A 172 -0.11 -4.70 21.76
C ILE A 172 1.15 -4.05 21.20
N GLN A 173 1.82 -4.66 20.22
CA GLN A 173 3.08 -4.14 19.68
C GLN A 173 2.88 -3.02 18.65
N ILE A 174 1.78 -3.05 17.87
CA ILE A 174 1.67 -2.24 16.65
C ILE A 174 0.60 -1.15 16.76
N LEU A 175 -0.57 -1.48 17.29
CA LEU A 175 -1.68 -0.53 17.33
C LEU A 175 -1.43 0.72 18.20
N PRO A 176 -0.70 0.66 19.34
CA PRO A 176 -0.39 1.86 20.12
C PRO A 176 0.39 2.90 19.32
N THR A 177 1.23 2.47 18.36
CA THR A 177 1.96 3.35 17.45
C THR A 177 1.02 4.20 16.62
N ILE A 178 -0.06 3.61 16.09
CA ILE A 178 -1.08 4.34 15.31
C ILE A 178 -1.74 5.44 16.17
N ILE A 179 -2.06 5.11 17.43
CA ILE A 179 -2.68 6.05 18.36
C ILE A 179 -1.74 7.22 18.66
N PHE A 180 -0.50 6.91 19.03
CA PHE A 180 0.50 7.92 19.37
C PHE A 180 0.82 8.83 18.18
N PHE A 181 1.05 8.26 16.99
CA PHE A 181 1.34 9.06 15.80
C PHE A 181 0.16 9.92 15.37
N SER A 182 -1.08 9.46 15.54
CA SER A 182 -2.26 10.29 15.26
C SER A 182 -2.34 11.50 16.21
N ALA A 183 -2.08 11.28 17.49
CA ALA A 183 -1.98 12.36 18.48
C ALA A 183 -0.86 13.35 18.15
N LEU A 184 0.34 12.84 17.82
CA LEU A 184 1.49 13.66 17.43
C LEU A 184 1.21 14.46 16.15
N THR A 185 0.64 13.83 15.12
CA THR A 185 0.31 14.50 13.86
C THR A 185 -0.72 15.61 14.09
N SER A 186 -1.74 15.35 14.91
CA SER A 186 -2.74 16.37 15.28
C SER A 186 -2.11 17.55 16.04
N LEU A 187 -1.18 17.28 16.95
CA LEU A 187 -0.40 18.32 17.63
C LEU A 187 0.44 19.15 16.64
N LEU A 188 1.17 18.50 15.74
CA LEU A 188 2.00 19.19 14.74
C LEU A 188 1.15 20.04 13.79
N PHE A 189 -0.06 19.59 13.48
CA PHE A 189 -1.04 20.36 12.72
C PHE A 189 -1.55 21.57 13.52
N TYR A 190 -1.88 21.40 14.81
CA TYR A 190 -2.27 22.52 15.67
C TYR A 190 -1.16 23.58 15.80
N LEU A 191 0.09 23.15 15.87
CA LEU A 191 1.27 24.03 15.93
C LEU A 191 1.67 24.66 14.59
N ASN A 192 0.93 24.39 13.52
CA ASN A 192 1.20 24.83 12.15
C ASN A 192 2.48 24.29 11.50
N ILE A 193 3.17 23.31 12.10
CA ILE A 193 4.44 22.77 11.59
C ILE A 193 4.23 22.07 10.24
N ILE A 194 3.19 21.23 10.14
CA ILE A 194 2.87 20.52 8.90
C ILE A 194 2.53 21.51 7.79
N GLN A 195 1.79 22.57 8.10
CA GLN A 195 1.34 23.58 7.15
C GLN A 195 2.52 24.33 6.52
N TYR A 196 3.55 24.68 7.31
CA TYR A 196 4.76 25.32 6.77
C TYR A 196 5.52 24.41 5.82
N ILE A 197 5.71 23.13 6.18
CA ILE A 197 6.42 22.16 5.33
C ILE A 197 5.62 21.90 4.04
N VAL A 198 4.32 21.66 4.17
CA VAL A 198 3.41 21.39 3.04
C VAL A 198 3.31 22.60 2.12
N PHE A 199 3.29 23.83 2.65
CA PHE A 199 3.31 25.04 1.83
C PHE A 199 4.57 25.11 0.95
N GLY A 200 5.74 24.85 1.51
CA GLY A 200 7.00 24.86 0.77
C GLY A 200 7.00 23.84 -0.38
N LEU A 201 6.60 22.60 -0.09
CA LEU A 201 6.50 21.54 -1.09
C LEU A 201 5.43 21.84 -2.16
N ALA A 202 4.27 22.32 -1.74
CA ALA A 202 3.20 22.71 -2.65
C ALA A 202 3.65 23.85 -3.58
N TRP A 203 4.36 24.85 -3.06
CA TRP A 203 4.91 25.94 -3.85
C TRP A 203 5.88 25.44 -4.92
N VAL A 204 6.78 24.50 -4.58
CA VAL A 204 7.68 23.85 -5.56
C VAL A 204 6.85 23.14 -6.64
N MET A 205 5.84 22.36 -6.26
CA MET A 205 4.99 21.64 -7.22
C MET A 205 4.19 22.59 -8.11
N THR A 206 3.56 23.64 -7.55
CA THR A 206 2.81 24.66 -8.28
C THR A 206 3.69 25.35 -9.33
N LYS A 207 4.87 25.84 -8.92
CA LYS A 207 5.77 26.59 -9.82
C LYS A 207 6.45 25.70 -10.85
N PHE A 208 6.95 24.54 -10.44
CA PHE A 208 7.71 23.66 -11.33
C PHE A 208 6.78 22.91 -12.29
N MET A 209 5.70 22.33 -11.78
CA MET A 209 4.82 21.41 -12.52
C MET A 209 3.57 22.07 -13.13
N LYS A 210 3.36 23.39 -12.93
CA LYS A 210 2.19 24.14 -13.44
C LYS A 210 0.86 23.55 -12.96
N LEU A 211 0.76 23.30 -11.67
CA LEU A 211 -0.43 22.81 -11.00
C LEU A 211 -1.17 23.97 -10.32
N SER A 212 -2.44 23.77 -9.98
CA SER A 212 -3.15 24.71 -9.13
C SER A 212 -2.62 24.69 -7.69
N GLY A 213 -2.79 25.79 -6.96
CA GLY A 213 -2.35 25.87 -5.58
C GLY A 213 -3.05 24.84 -4.68
N ALA A 214 -4.36 24.66 -4.87
CA ALA A 214 -5.17 23.72 -4.10
C ALA A 214 -4.75 22.25 -4.34
N GLU A 215 -4.61 21.81 -5.59
CA GLU A 215 -4.21 20.43 -5.85
C GLU A 215 -2.75 20.16 -5.40
N SER A 216 -1.88 21.17 -5.49
CA SER A 216 -0.50 21.08 -4.99
C SER A 216 -0.45 20.93 -3.47
N LEU A 217 -1.26 21.70 -2.74
CA LEU A 217 -1.37 21.61 -1.27
C LEU A 217 -1.84 20.22 -0.84
N SER A 218 -2.84 19.67 -1.53
CA SER A 218 -3.33 18.33 -1.18
C SER A 218 -2.28 17.26 -1.47
N VAL A 219 -1.61 17.28 -2.63
CA VAL A 219 -0.60 16.26 -2.93
C VAL A 219 0.62 16.39 -2.02
N ALA A 220 1.08 17.60 -1.72
CA ALA A 220 2.15 17.83 -0.75
C ALA A 220 1.74 17.41 0.67
N GLY A 221 0.50 17.68 1.08
CA GLY A 221 -0.05 17.24 2.36
C GLY A 221 -0.08 15.72 2.50
N ASN A 222 -0.42 15.02 1.42
CA ASN A 222 -0.51 13.55 1.37
C ASN A 222 0.84 12.84 1.60
N ILE A 223 1.99 13.52 1.49
CA ILE A 223 3.29 12.95 1.85
C ILE A 223 3.36 12.59 3.36
N PHE A 224 2.61 13.33 4.19
CA PHE A 224 2.62 13.20 5.65
C PHE A 224 1.25 12.79 6.21
N LEU A 225 0.18 13.25 5.58
CA LEU A 225 -1.20 13.07 6.00
C LEU A 225 -1.89 12.00 5.16
N GLY A 226 -2.91 11.35 5.71
CA GLY A 226 -3.68 10.36 4.98
C GLY A 226 -4.61 10.97 3.93
N GLN A 227 -5.20 10.08 3.12
CA GLN A 227 -6.09 10.41 2.02
C GLN A 227 -7.39 11.14 2.41
N THR A 228 -7.72 11.20 3.70
CA THR A 228 -8.89 11.93 4.22
C THR A 228 -8.53 13.22 4.96
N GLU A 229 -7.31 13.29 5.47
CA GLU A 229 -6.79 14.39 6.28
C GLU A 229 -6.18 15.46 5.40
N SER A 230 -5.42 15.09 4.36
CA SER A 230 -4.86 16.06 3.42
C SER A 230 -5.94 16.95 2.74
N PRO A 231 -7.07 16.40 2.25
CA PRO A 231 -8.14 17.22 1.69
C PRO A 231 -8.76 18.25 2.65
N LEU A 232 -8.58 18.10 3.97
CA LEU A 232 -9.05 19.09 4.94
C LEU A 232 -8.34 20.45 4.73
N MET A 233 -7.05 20.42 4.39
CA MET A 233 -6.25 21.63 4.13
C MET A 233 -6.77 22.44 2.94
N ILE A 234 -7.56 21.82 2.06
CA ILE A 234 -8.08 22.44 0.85
C ILE A 234 -9.62 22.39 0.79
N LYS A 235 -10.27 22.16 1.92
CA LYS A 235 -11.72 21.99 2.03
C LYS A 235 -12.51 23.12 1.35
N ALA A 236 -12.07 24.37 1.52
CA ALA A 236 -12.70 25.54 0.92
C ALA A 236 -12.65 25.55 -0.63
N TYR A 237 -11.68 24.85 -1.22
CA TYR A 237 -11.46 24.79 -2.67
C TYR A 237 -12.18 23.62 -3.32
N LEU A 238 -12.36 22.50 -2.61
CA LEU A 238 -12.93 21.26 -3.14
C LEU A 238 -14.23 21.46 -3.96
N PRO A 239 -15.21 22.29 -3.56
CA PRO A 239 -16.43 22.49 -4.36
C PRO A 239 -16.17 23.15 -5.73
N LYS A 240 -15.12 23.97 -5.85
CA LYS A 240 -14.78 24.74 -7.05
C LYS A 240 -13.79 24.04 -7.96
N MET A 241 -13.08 23.02 -7.46
CA MET A 241 -12.07 22.30 -8.23
C MET A 241 -12.66 21.62 -9.48
N ASN A 242 -11.93 21.68 -10.58
CA ASN A 242 -12.27 21.00 -11.82
C ASN A 242 -11.98 19.49 -11.75
N ASN A 243 -12.30 18.77 -12.82
CA ASN A 243 -12.20 17.31 -12.86
C ASN A 243 -10.76 16.79 -12.75
N SER A 244 -9.78 17.49 -13.34
CA SER A 244 -8.37 17.08 -13.30
C SER A 244 -7.76 17.33 -11.93
N GLU A 245 -8.16 18.43 -11.28
CA GLU A 245 -7.77 18.75 -9.90
C GLU A 245 -8.32 17.73 -8.90
N ILE A 246 -9.62 17.39 -8.99
CA ILE A 246 -10.21 16.35 -8.12
C ILE A 246 -9.56 14.99 -8.37
N MET A 247 -9.25 14.66 -9.63
CA MET A 247 -8.53 13.44 -9.95
C MET A 247 -7.16 13.39 -9.26
N LEU A 248 -6.41 14.50 -9.25
CA LEU A 248 -5.13 14.57 -8.56
C LEU A 248 -5.29 14.48 -7.04
N VAL A 249 -6.30 15.11 -6.44
CA VAL A 249 -6.57 14.98 -4.99
C VAL A 249 -6.82 13.51 -4.62
N MET A 250 -7.67 12.81 -5.38
CA MET A 250 -7.97 11.39 -5.15
C MET A 250 -6.72 10.51 -5.31
N MET A 251 -5.98 10.73 -6.38
CA MET A 251 -4.77 9.97 -6.67
C MET A 251 -3.63 10.25 -5.71
N GLY A 252 -3.45 11.50 -5.28
CA GLY A 252 -2.45 11.89 -4.28
C GLY A 252 -2.66 11.08 -3.00
N GLY A 253 -3.91 10.96 -2.54
CA GLY A 253 -4.24 10.14 -1.38
C GLY A 253 -4.00 8.64 -1.57
N MET A 254 -4.29 8.08 -2.76
CA MET A 254 -4.07 6.65 -3.03
C MET A 254 -2.60 6.29 -3.31
N ALA A 255 -1.80 7.23 -3.80
CA ALA A 255 -0.41 6.98 -4.16
C ALA A 255 0.55 7.06 -2.97
N THR A 256 0.14 7.69 -1.87
CA THR A 256 1.00 8.04 -0.73
C THR A 256 0.58 7.31 0.55
N LEU A 257 1.38 7.44 1.61
CA LEU A 257 1.12 6.90 2.94
C LEU A 257 1.08 8.02 3.98
N ALA A 258 0.23 7.85 4.99
CA ALA A 258 0.24 8.69 6.17
C ALA A 258 1.43 8.35 7.08
N GLY A 259 2.00 9.36 7.76
CA GLY A 259 3.13 9.16 8.67
C GLY A 259 2.86 8.15 9.79
N GLY A 260 1.61 8.06 10.28
CA GLY A 260 1.25 7.13 11.35
C GLY A 260 1.31 5.65 10.97
N VAL A 261 0.97 5.30 9.72
CA VAL A 261 1.11 3.92 9.23
C VAL A 261 2.51 3.64 8.70
N LEU A 262 3.23 4.66 8.23
CA LEU A 262 4.62 4.55 7.82
C LEU A 262 5.49 3.93 8.93
N ALA A 263 5.31 4.41 10.16
CA ALA A 263 6.03 3.93 11.34
C ALA A 263 5.78 2.44 11.62
N VAL A 264 4.55 1.98 11.39
CA VAL A 264 4.19 0.57 11.53
C VAL A 264 4.92 -0.29 10.50
N TYR A 265 5.01 0.15 9.25
CA TYR A 265 5.71 -0.60 8.21
C TYR A 265 7.24 -0.62 8.41
N ILE A 266 7.81 0.45 8.98
CA ILE A 266 9.20 0.43 9.45
C ILE A 266 9.39 -0.68 10.48
N SER A 267 8.44 -0.85 11.42
CA SER A 267 8.49 -1.91 12.41
C SER A 267 8.36 -3.31 11.80
N PHE A 268 7.47 -3.51 10.81
CA PHE A 268 7.33 -4.82 10.15
C PHE A 268 8.58 -5.24 9.39
N LEU A 269 9.13 -4.32 8.59
CA LEU A 269 10.24 -4.65 7.70
C LEU A 269 11.58 -4.61 8.43
N GLY A 270 11.74 -3.70 9.38
CA GLY A 270 12.95 -3.56 10.19
C GLY A 270 13.04 -4.54 11.37
N GLY A 271 11.92 -5.15 11.79
CA GLY A 271 11.89 -6.02 12.97
C GLY A 271 12.41 -5.28 14.20
N ASP A 272 13.27 -5.91 14.99
CA ASP A 272 13.97 -5.28 16.13
C ASP A 272 15.38 -4.77 15.80
N ASP A 273 15.83 -4.87 14.55
CA ASP A 273 17.14 -4.40 14.11
C ASP A 273 17.11 -2.89 13.81
N PRO A 274 17.79 -2.04 14.60
CA PRO A 274 17.78 -0.59 14.40
C PRO A 274 18.33 -0.17 13.04
N VAL A 275 19.30 -0.92 12.49
CA VAL A 275 19.93 -0.58 11.21
C VAL A 275 18.95 -0.85 10.07
N GLN A 276 18.24 -1.98 10.11
CA GLN A 276 17.19 -2.26 9.14
C GLN A 276 16.00 -1.31 9.26
N ARG A 277 15.61 -0.92 10.48
CA ARG A 277 14.56 0.10 10.68
C ARG A 277 14.92 1.42 9.99
N ILE A 278 16.18 1.88 10.13
CA ILE A 278 16.64 3.11 9.46
C ILE A 278 16.64 2.93 7.94
N LEU A 279 17.12 1.79 7.42
CA LEU A 279 17.11 1.47 5.99
C LEU A 279 15.68 1.53 5.40
N PHE A 280 14.74 0.82 6.02
CA PHE A 280 13.35 0.82 5.56
C PHE A 280 12.67 2.17 5.78
N ALA A 281 13.01 2.90 6.84
CA ALA A 281 12.53 4.27 7.03
C ALA A 281 12.99 5.18 5.87
N LYS A 282 14.27 5.12 5.48
CA LYS A 282 14.79 5.85 4.31
C LYS A 282 14.01 5.50 3.04
N HIS A 283 13.82 4.21 2.75
CA HIS A 283 13.09 3.80 1.54
C HIS A 283 11.61 4.18 1.56
N LEU A 284 10.91 3.98 2.68
CA LEU A 284 9.50 4.32 2.83
C LEU A 284 9.26 5.84 2.77
N LEU A 285 10.13 6.65 3.39
CA LEU A 285 10.10 8.11 3.28
C LEU A 285 10.33 8.56 1.83
N THR A 286 11.33 7.97 1.18
CA THR A 286 11.63 8.26 -0.23
C THR A 286 10.46 7.89 -1.13
N ALA A 287 9.84 6.73 -0.89
CA ALA A 287 8.66 6.28 -1.62
C ALA A 287 7.49 7.27 -1.47
N SER A 288 7.21 7.75 -0.26
CA SER A 288 6.15 8.73 0.00
C SER A 288 6.41 10.07 -0.72
N VAL A 289 7.64 10.60 -0.66
CA VAL A 289 7.99 11.86 -1.34
C VAL A 289 7.98 11.69 -2.86
N MET A 290 8.46 10.57 -3.39
CA MET A 290 8.44 10.27 -4.84
C MET A 290 7.02 10.02 -5.37
N ALA A 291 6.10 9.53 -4.53
CA ALA A 291 4.72 9.28 -4.91
C ALA A 291 3.96 10.56 -5.26
N ALA A 292 4.30 11.71 -4.67
CA ALA A 292 3.67 12.99 -4.98
C ALA A 292 3.82 13.39 -6.48
N PRO A 293 5.04 13.54 -7.04
CA PRO A 293 5.19 13.78 -8.46
C PRO A 293 4.71 12.61 -9.33
N GLY A 294 4.83 11.36 -8.88
CA GLY A 294 4.27 10.20 -9.59
C GLY A 294 2.74 10.28 -9.76
N ALA A 295 2.03 10.67 -8.70
CA ALA A 295 0.60 10.90 -8.72
C ALA A 295 0.23 12.01 -9.70
N VAL A 296 1.03 13.10 -9.77
CA VAL A 296 0.83 14.17 -10.76
C VAL A 296 0.98 13.63 -12.18
N VAL A 297 2.05 12.90 -12.47
CA VAL A 297 2.32 12.35 -13.81
C VAL A 297 1.13 11.53 -14.28
N ILE A 298 0.70 10.55 -13.48
CA ILE A 298 -0.35 9.64 -13.89
C ILE A 298 -1.74 10.32 -13.88
N SER A 299 -2.03 11.17 -12.90
CA SER A 299 -3.28 11.94 -12.84
C SER A 299 -3.47 12.80 -14.09
N LYS A 300 -2.45 13.56 -14.48
CA LYS A 300 -2.53 14.46 -15.64
C LYS A 300 -2.50 13.72 -16.99
N ILE A 301 -2.14 12.44 -17.02
CA ILE A 301 -2.38 11.56 -18.16
C ILE A 301 -3.82 11.05 -18.16
N LEU A 302 -4.30 10.53 -17.02
CA LEU A 302 -5.61 9.88 -16.90
C LEU A 302 -6.77 10.87 -17.05
N VAL A 303 -6.66 12.05 -16.46
CA VAL A 303 -7.61 13.17 -16.59
C VAL A 303 -6.81 14.46 -16.80
N PRO A 304 -6.48 14.81 -18.06
CA PRO A 304 -5.68 16.00 -18.36
C PRO A 304 -6.38 17.30 -17.97
N GLN A 305 -5.57 18.29 -17.60
CA GLN A 305 -6.04 19.65 -17.29
C GLN A 305 -6.48 20.36 -18.58
N THR A 306 -7.76 20.73 -18.67
CA THR A 306 -8.33 21.43 -19.83
C THR A 306 -8.86 22.82 -19.52
N GLU A 307 -9.13 23.08 -18.24
CA GLU A 307 -9.66 24.35 -17.73
C GLU A 307 -8.49 25.18 -17.16
N ASP A 308 -8.69 26.48 -17.01
CA ASP A 308 -7.71 27.35 -16.35
C ASP A 308 -7.57 26.99 -14.88
N ILE A 309 -6.38 27.25 -14.32
CA ILE A 309 -6.04 26.93 -12.93
C ILE A 309 -5.71 28.19 -12.15
N ASP A 310 -6.05 28.18 -10.87
CA ASP A 310 -5.61 29.18 -9.91
C ASP A 310 -4.31 28.70 -9.23
N SER A 311 -3.21 29.42 -9.44
CA SER A 311 -1.90 29.07 -8.88
C SER A 311 -1.68 29.60 -7.47
N ASP A 312 -2.63 30.32 -6.89
CA ASP A 312 -2.47 30.88 -5.54
C ASP A 312 -2.53 29.77 -4.49
N VAL A 313 -1.45 29.66 -3.72
CA VAL A 313 -1.31 28.71 -2.62
C VAL A 313 -1.75 29.43 -1.34
N ILE A 314 -2.99 29.20 -0.92
CA ILE A 314 -3.53 29.77 0.32
C ILE A 314 -4.05 28.62 1.17
N ILE A 315 -3.53 28.50 2.40
CA ILE A 315 -4.00 27.50 3.37
C ILE A 315 -5.04 28.19 4.26
N PRO A 316 -6.32 27.77 4.22
CA PRO A 316 -7.32 28.22 5.18
C PRO A 316 -6.87 27.86 6.60
N ARG A 317 -6.98 28.80 7.55
CA ARG A 317 -6.73 28.52 8.96
C ARG A 317 -7.93 27.75 9.54
N GLU A 318 -7.94 26.44 9.38
CA GLU A 318 -8.77 25.54 10.20
C GLU A 318 -7.89 24.96 11.33
N GLU A 319 -8.33 25.09 12.58
CA GLU A 319 -7.58 24.64 13.76
C GLU A 319 -7.88 23.17 14.07
N ALA A 320 -6.84 22.36 14.36
CA ALA A 320 -6.98 20.94 14.77
C ALA A 320 -7.41 20.75 16.25
N GLY A 321 -7.75 21.84 16.94
CA GLY A 321 -8.15 21.85 18.34
C GLY A 321 -8.15 23.28 18.88
N LYS A 322 -8.73 23.50 20.05
CA LYS A 322 -8.78 24.82 20.71
C LYS A 322 -7.50 25.16 21.46
N ASN A 323 -6.76 24.13 21.89
CA ASN A 323 -5.48 24.24 22.58
C ASN A 323 -4.65 22.96 22.35
N ILE A 324 -3.40 22.96 22.82
CA ILE A 324 -2.46 21.84 22.68
C ILE A 324 -3.04 20.52 23.21
N LEU A 325 -3.64 20.54 24.41
CA LEU A 325 -4.19 19.33 25.02
C LEU A 325 -5.41 18.83 24.23
N ASP A 326 -6.28 19.73 23.80
CA ASP A 326 -7.43 19.41 22.97
C ASP A 326 -7.00 18.77 21.63
N ALA A 327 -5.96 19.31 20.97
CA ALA A 327 -5.39 18.72 19.75
C ALA A 327 -4.86 17.29 20.00
N ILE A 328 -4.09 17.08 21.07
CA ILE A 328 -3.58 15.75 21.44
C ILE A 328 -4.73 14.79 21.73
N SER A 329 -5.75 15.19 22.49
CA SER A 329 -6.91 14.36 22.83
C SER A 329 -7.74 14.00 21.60
N ASN A 330 -7.97 14.95 20.70
CA ASN A 330 -8.68 14.72 19.44
C ASN A 330 -7.90 13.75 18.53
N GLY A 331 -6.59 13.97 18.36
CA GLY A 331 -5.73 13.07 17.62
C GLY A 331 -5.66 11.67 18.24
N THR A 332 -5.59 11.55 19.56
CA THR A 332 -5.62 10.26 20.27
C THR A 332 -6.91 9.49 19.98
N THR A 333 -8.07 10.18 20.03
CA THR A 333 -9.37 9.55 19.77
C THR A 333 -9.51 9.11 18.31
N GLN A 334 -8.99 9.92 17.37
CA GLN A 334 -8.96 9.56 15.95
C GLN A 334 -8.04 8.35 15.71
N GLY A 335 -6.85 8.37 16.31
CA GLY A 335 -5.89 7.27 16.27
C GLY A 335 -6.45 5.97 16.85
N LEU A 336 -7.18 6.02 17.95
CA LEU A 336 -7.84 4.85 18.53
C LEU A 336 -8.87 4.25 17.57
N LYS A 337 -9.73 5.08 16.98
CA LYS A 337 -10.70 4.62 15.97
C LYS A 337 -9.99 3.99 14.77
N LEU A 338 -8.91 4.62 14.29
CA LEU A 338 -8.11 4.09 13.20
C LEU A 338 -7.49 2.74 13.56
N ALA A 339 -6.87 2.62 14.73
CA ALA A 339 -6.24 1.39 15.21
C ALA A 339 -7.24 0.22 15.32
N VAL A 340 -8.41 0.46 15.91
CA VAL A 340 -9.47 -0.56 16.01
C VAL A 340 -9.99 -0.94 14.62
N ASN A 341 -10.17 0.02 13.72
CA ASN A 341 -10.59 -0.26 12.36
C ASN A 341 -9.56 -1.10 11.60
N VAL A 342 -8.25 -0.82 11.76
CA VAL A 342 -7.17 -1.62 11.18
C VAL A 342 -7.22 -3.05 11.73
N ALA A 343 -7.28 -3.22 13.06
CA ALA A 343 -7.35 -4.55 13.67
C ALA A 343 -8.56 -5.37 13.16
N ALA A 344 -9.75 -4.76 13.16
CA ALA A 344 -10.97 -5.41 12.68
C ALA A 344 -10.88 -5.76 11.19
N MET A 345 -10.32 -4.86 10.37
CA MET A 345 -10.14 -5.09 8.94
C MET A 345 -9.17 -6.24 8.65
N LEU A 346 -8.04 -6.31 9.37
CA LEU A 346 -7.08 -7.40 9.21
C LEU A 346 -7.68 -8.74 9.60
N LEU A 347 -8.38 -8.81 10.74
CA LEU A 347 -9.09 -10.02 11.17
C LEU A 347 -10.04 -10.51 10.08
N VAL A 348 -10.89 -9.62 9.55
CA VAL A 348 -11.89 -9.98 8.54
C VAL A 348 -11.22 -10.40 7.23
N PHE A 349 -10.20 -9.69 6.76
CA PHE A 349 -9.55 -10.04 5.49
C PHE A 349 -8.75 -11.32 5.58
N ILE A 350 -8.00 -11.56 6.66
CA ILE A 350 -7.26 -12.81 6.85
C ILE A 350 -8.24 -13.99 6.90
N ALA A 351 -9.37 -13.85 7.60
CA ALA A 351 -10.42 -14.87 7.62
C ALA A 351 -11.02 -15.12 6.23
N PHE A 352 -11.25 -14.08 5.43
CA PHE A 352 -11.72 -14.25 4.05
C PHE A 352 -10.68 -14.91 3.15
N ILE A 353 -9.39 -14.59 3.32
CA ILE A 353 -8.30 -15.26 2.59
C ILE A 353 -8.28 -16.75 2.94
N ALA A 354 -8.32 -17.10 4.23
CA ALA A 354 -8.35 -18.49 4.68
C ALA A 354 -9.55 -19.24 4.12
N MET A 355 -10.75 -18.66 4.21
CA MET A 355 -11.98 -19.24 3.66
C MET A 355 -11.89 -19.43 2.14
N PHE A 356 -11.39 -18.42 1.42
CA PHE A 356 -11.24 -18.50 -0.03
C PHE A 356 -10.21 -19.56 -0.44
N ASN A 357 -9.10 -19.66 0.30
CA ASN A 357 -8.06 -20.66 0.06
C ASN A 357 -8.58 -22.08 0.32
N TYR A 358 -9.35 -22.29 1.39
CA TYR A 358 -9.99 -23.58 1.67
C TYR A 358 -10.90 -24.02 0.50
N ILE A 359 -11.75 -23.11 0.01
CA ILE A 359 -12.63 -23.37 -1.13
C ILE A 359 -11.81 -23.63 -2.40
N SER A 360 -10.79 -22.81 -2.66
CA SER A 360 -9.95 -22.92 -3.85
C SER A 360 -9.14 -24.20 -3.87
N LYS A 361 -8.56 -24.60 -2.74
CA LYS A 361 -7.86 -25.88 -2.55
C LYS A 361 -8.78 -27.04 -2.84
N SER A 362 -10.00 -27.03 -2.28
CA SER A 362 -11.02 -28.07 -2.52
C SER A 362 -11.40 -28.20 -4.00
N ILE A 363 -11.55 -27.07 -4.71
CA ILE A 363 -11.78 -27.06 -6.16
C ILE A 363 -10.56 -27.60 -6.90
N GLY A 364 -9.35 -27.23 -6.46
CA GLY A 364 -8.10 -27.68 -7.02
C GLY A 364 -7.90 -29.19 -6.88
N ASP A 365 -8.32 -29.78 -5.76
CA ASP A 365 -8.29 -31.24 -5.55
C ASP A 365 -9.29 -31.95 -6.46
N LEU A 366 -10.54 -31.43 -6.53
CA LEU A 366 -11.59 -32.02 -7.37
C LEU A 366 -11.20 -32.05 -8.87
N LEU A 367 -10.46 -31.04 -9.32
CA LEU A 367 -10.04 -30.90 -10.72
C LEU A 367 -8.62 -31.43 -10.99
N ASN A 368 -7.94 -32.04 -10.00
CA ASN A 368 -6.53 -32.44 -10.05
C ASN A 368 -5.58 -31.29 -10.44
N LEU A 369 -5.95 -30.04 -10.16
CA LEU A 369 -5.13 -28.87 -10.42
C LEU A 369 -4.00 -28.71 -9.39
N ASN A 370 -4.20 -29.15 -8.14
CA ASN A 370 -3.20 -28.95 -7.09
C ASN A 370 -1.88 -29.68 -7.42
N ALA A 371 -1.95 -30.94 -7.88
CA ALA A 371 -0.76 -31.66 -8.33
C ALA A 371 -0.06 -30.98 -9.52
N TRP A 372 -0.85 -30.46 -10.47
CA TRP A 372 -0.31 -29.69 -11.60
C TRP A 372 0.35 -28.39 -11.15
N ILE A 373 -0.26 -27.66 -10.21
CA ILE A 373 0.29 -26.42 -9.63
C ILE A 373 1.62 -26.70 -8.93
N THR A 374 1.71 -27.75 -8.12
CA THR A 374 2.97 -28.14 -7.47
C THR A 374 4.08 -28.39 -8.50
N ASP A 375 3.76 -29.11 -9.57
CA ASP A 375 4.72 -29.43 -10.66
C ASP A 375 5.17 -28.18 -11.43
N ILE A 376 4.23 -27.32 -11.87
CA ILE A 376 4.58 -26.13 -12.67
C ILE A 376 5.22 -24.99 -11.87
N THR A 377 5.15 -25.05 -10.54
CA THR A 377 5.71 -24.02 -9.66
C THR A 377 6.98 -24.47 -8.97
N ASP A 378 7.51 -25.66 -9.30
CA ASP A 378 8.64 -26.29 -8.61
C ASP A 378 8.44 -26.35 -7.08
N GLY A 379 7.21 -26.63 -6.64
CA GLY A 379 6.84 -26.68 -5.23
C GLY A 379 6.68 -25.31 -4.53
N LYS A 380 6.77 -24.18 -5.25
CA LYS A 380 6.53 -22.85 -4.63
C LYS A 380 5.08 -22.66 -4.19
N PHE A 381 4.14 -23.30 -4.88
CA PHE A 381 2.73 -23.34 -4.49
C PHE A 381 2.25 -24.78 -4.52
N ASN A 382 1.65 -25.23 -3.42
CA ASN A 382 1.22 -26.63 -3.26
C ASN A 382 -0.26 -26.85 -3.59
N ASN A 383 -1.01 -25.77 -3.78
CA ASN A 383 -2.44 -25.81 -4.01
C ASN A 383 -2.92 -24.53 -4.72
N LEU A 384 -4.13 -24.60 -5.26
CA LEU A 384 -4.84 -23.45 -5.77
C LEU A 384 -5.24 -22.53 -4.60
N SER A 385 -4.63 -21.35 -4.54
CA SER A 385 -4.87 -20.34 -3.52
C SER A 385 -5.06 -18.95 -4.15
N LEU A 386 -5.58 -18.01 -3.36
CA LEU A 386 -5.66 -16.60 -3.75
C LEU A 386 -4.26 -16.07 -4.10
N GLN A 387 -3.28 -16.41 -3.29
CA GLN A 387 -1.88 -16.02 -3.44
C GLN A 387 -1.31 -16.49 -4.78
N PHE A 388 -1.51 -17.77 -5.12
CA PHE A 388 -1.12 -18.33 -6.41
C PHE A 388 -1.77 -17.54 -7.57
N MET A 389 -3.09 -17.33 -7.53
CA MET A 389 -3.79 -16.62 -8.60
C MET A 389 -3.28 -15.19 -8.77
N LEU A 390 -3.15 -14.44 -7.67
CA LEU A 390 -2.66 -13.06 -7.72
C LEU A 390 -1.21 -12.98 -8.20
N GLY A 391 -0.36 -13.89 -7.72
CA GLY A 391 1.03 -14.02 -8.13
C GLY A 391 1.17 -14.15 -9.64
N TYR A 392 0.44 -15.08 -10.26
CA TYR A 392 0.51 -15.30 -11.70
C TYR A 392 -0.24 -14.24 -12.53
N ILE A 393 -1.32 -13.65 -12.01
CA ILE A 393 -2.04 -12.55 -12.68
C ILE A 393 -1.12 -11.31 -12.82
N PHE A 394 -0.36 -10.98 -11.78
CA PHE A 394 0.48 -9.78 -11.76
C PHE A 394 1.95 -10.03 -12.12
N ALA A 395 2.40 -11.29 -12.21
CA ALA A 395 3.76 -11.63 -12.63
C ALA A 395 4.22 -10.94 -13.94
N PRO A 396 3.39 -10.82 -15.00
CA PRO A 396 3.82 -10.14 -16.23
C PRO A 396 4.20 -8.67 -15.99
N ILE A 397 3.41 -7.93 -15.19
CA ILE A 397 3.72 -6.53 -14.92
C ILE A 397 4.93 -6.39 -13.99
N MET A 398 5.13 -7.32 -13.05
CA MET A 398 6.33 -7.36 -12.21
C MET A 398 7.60 -7.57 -13.02
N TRP A 399 7.53 -8.45 -14.02
CA TRP A 399 8.64 -8.63 -14.95
C TRP A 399 8.92 -7.36 -15.76
N LEU A 400 7.88 -6.65 -16.22
CA LEU A 400 8.04 -5.44 -17.03
C LEU A 400 8.70 -4.29 -16.24
N ILE A 401 8.40 -4.16 -14.95
CA ILE A 401 8.94 -3.09 -14.11
C ILE A 401 10.35 -3.37 -13.55
N GLY A 402 10.92 -4.55 -13.80
CA GLY A 402 12.31 -4.85 -13.46
C GLY A 402 12.57 -5.79 -12.28
N VAL A 403 11.54 -6.46 -11.76
CA VAL A 403 11.69 -7.47 -10.67
C VAL A 403 12.48 -8.69 -11.17
N ASN A 404 13.25 -9.34 -10.29
CA ASN A 404 13.95 -10.57 -10.63
C ASN A 404 12.95 -11.65 -11.11
N ILE A 405 13.29 -12.39 -12.16
CA ILE A 405 12.42 -13.41 -12.76
C ILE A 405 11.95 -14.45 -11.72
N ASN A 406 12.79 -14.80 -10.75
CA ASN A 406 12.47 -15.79 -9.73
C ASN A 406 11.50 -15.28 -8.66
N ASP A 407 11.36 -13.95 -8.55
CA ASP A 407 10.57 -13.27 -7.52
C ASP A 407 9.29 -12.64 -8.09
N ILE A 408 9.05 -12.69 -9.42
CA ILE A 408 7.91 -11.98 -10.04
C ILE A 408 6.55 -12.46 -9.53
N THR A 409 6.43 -13.73 -9.15
CA THR A 409 5.19 -14.30 -8.61
C THR A 409 4.98 -13.84 -7.17
N LEU A 410 6.04 -13.76 -6.36
CA LEU A 410 5.99 -13.24 -4.99
C LEU A 410 5.60 -11.76 -4.99
N VAL A 411 6.29 -10.92 -5.76
CA VAL A 411 5.95 -9.49 -5.84
C VAL A 411 4.58 -9.29 -6.52
N GLY A 412 4.19 -10.18 -7.44
CA GLY A 412 2.87 -10.16 -8.06
C GLY A 412 1.75 -10.45 -7.06
N GLN A 413 1.98 -11.40 -6.14
CA GLN A 413 1.06 -11.71 -5.04
C GLN A 413 0.90 -10.48 -4.15
N LEU A 414 2.01 -9.86 -3.73
CA LEU A 414 1.99 -8.65 -2.89
C LEU A 414 1.22 -7.50 -3.54
N LEU A 415 1.34 -7.31 -4.86
CA LEU A 415 0.55 -6.31 -5.58
C LEU A 415 -0.94 -6.63 -5.54
N GLY A 416 -1.30 -7.90 -5.75
CA GLY A 416 -2.69 -8.33 -5.71
C GLY A 416 -3.32 -8.19 -4.32
N GLU A 417 -2.59 -8.60 -3.29
CA GLU A 417 -3.01 -8.43 -1.88
C GLU A 417 -3.23 -6.96 -1.56
N LYS A 418 -2.32 -6.07 -1.99
CA LYS A 418 -2.50 -4.63 -1.88
C LYS A 418 -3.80 -4.15 -2.52
N ILE A 419 -4.07 -4.53 -3.77
CA ILE A 419 -5.19 -3.98 -4.54
C ILE A 419 -6.53 -4.47 -4.00
N ILE A 420 -6.64 -5.78 -3.74
CA ILE A 420 -7.90 -6.42 -3.34
C ILE A 420 -8.19 -6.18 -1.86
N MET A 421 -7.16 -6.26 -1.02
CA MET A 421 -7.26 -6.03 0.41
C MET A 421 -6.74 -4.63 0.74
N THR A 422 -5.52 -4.55 1.26
CA THR A 422 -4.83 -3.30 1.61
C THR A 422 -3.32 -3.49 1.53
N GLU A 423 -2.60 -2.38 1.41
CA GLU A 423 -1.15 -2.34 1.56
C GLU A 423 -0.69 -2.86 2.92
N PHE A 424 -1.52 -2.77 3.95
CA PHE A 424 -1.22 -3.29 5.28
C PHE A 424 -1.04 -4.82 5.25
N ILE A 425 -1.97 -5.55 4.62
CA ILE A 425 -1.83 -7.00 4.41
C ILE A 425 -0.60 -7.29 3.56
N GLY A 426 -0.38 -6.53 2.48
CA GLY A 426 0.81 -6.70 1.65
C GLY A 426 2.12 -6.52 2.42
N TYR A 427 2.21 -5.58 3.36
CA TYR A 427 3.41 -5.40 4.18
C TYR A 427 3.61 -6.51 5.21
N VAL A 428 2.52 -7.08 5.76
CA VAL A 428 2.60 -8.27 6.62
C VAL A 428 3.18 -9.44 5.83
N SER A 429 2.60 -9.75 4.67
CA SER A 429 3.10 -10.81 3.79
C SER A 429 4.54 -10.56 3.35
N LEU A 430 4.93 -9.32 3.04
CA LEU A 430 6.31 -8.99 2.69
C LEU A 430 7.28 -9.22 3.85
N ALA A 431 6.87 -8.88 5.08
CA ALA A 431 7.70 -9.11 6.26
C ALA A 431 7.90 -10.62 6.51
N GLU A 432 6.84 -11.41 6.44
CA GLU A 432 6.87 -12.87 6.57
C GLU A 432 7.75 -13.52 5.48
N MET A 433 7.57 -13.11 4.21
CA MET A 433 8.39 -13.61 3.10
C MET A 433 9.88 -13.23 3.25
N LYS A 434 10.17 -12.03 3.78
CA LYS A 434 11.54 -11.58 4.04
C LYS A 434 12.17 -12.42 5.15
N GLU A 435 11.43 -12.67 6.23
CA GLU A 435 11.86 -13.50 7.36
C GLU A 435 12.09 -14.96 6.94
N ALA A 436 11.20 -15.51 6.12
CA ALA A 436 11.34 -16.85 5.53
C ALA A 436 12.42 -16.95 4.42
N HIS A 437 13.07 -15.83 4.07
CA HIS A 437 14.14 -15.77 3.07
C HIS A 437 13.76 -16.34 1.69
N VAL A 438 12.49 -16.20 1.29
CA VAL A 438 12.00 -16.75 0.00
C VAL A 438 12.37 -15.89 -1.21
N PHE A 439 12.80 -14.64 -1.00
CA PHE A 439 13.27 -13.77 -2.08
C PHE A 439 14.67 -14.16 -2.54
N THR A 440 14.84 -14.32 -3.85
CA THR A 440 16.14 -14.61 -4.47
C THR A 440 17.02 -13.36 -4.54
N ASP A 441 16.38 -12.20 -4.73
CA ASP A 441 17.06 -10.93 -4.91
C ASP A 441 16.54 -9.89 -3.92
N SER A 442 17.43 -9.38 -3.08
CA SER A 442 17.16 -8.29 -2.15
C SER A 442 16.63 -7.02 -2.85
N LYS A 443 16.93 -6.81 -4.14
CA LYS A 443 16.33 -5.72 -4.94
C LYS A 443 14.83 -5.87 -5.03
N SER A 444 14.32 -7.10 -5.13
CA SER A 444 12.88 -7.39 -5.19
C SER A 444 12.17 -6.95 -3.90
N VAL A 445 12.82 -7.09 -2.74
CA VAL A 445 12.29 -6.63 -1.44
C VAL A 445 12.20 -5.10 -1.39
N ILE A 446 13.23 -4.39 -1.85
CA ILE A 446 13.20 -2.92 -1.93
C ILE A 446 12.12 -2.49 -2.94
N MET A 447 12.07 -3.08 -4.13
CA MET A 447 11.03 -2.76 -5.11
C MET A 447 9.62 -3.02 -4.59
N ALA A 448 9.40 -4.14 -3.88
CA ALA A 448 8.13 -4.45 -3.21
C ALA A 448 7.78 -3.39 -2.15
N THR A 449 8.77 -2.89 -1.40
CA THR A 449 8.58 -1.82 -0.41
C THR A 449 8.04 -0.54 -1.05
N TYR A 450 8.57 -0.11 -2.20
CA TYR A 450 8.07 1.06 -2.94
C TYR A 450 6.73 0.79 -3.63
N MET A 451 6.53 -0.41 -4.16
CA MET A 451 5.28 -0.82 -4.79
C MET A 451 4.12 -0.84 -3.78
N LEU A 452 4.37 -1.34 -2.57
CA LEU A 452 3.37 -1.41 -1.51
C LEU A 452 3.05 -0.02 -0.95
N CYS A 453 4.01 0.91 -0.96
CA CYS A 453 3.84 2.26 -0.46
C CYS A 453 2.74 3.03 -1.21
N GLY A 454 1.54 3.07 -0.62
CA GLY A 454 0.39 3.83 -1.11
C GLY A 454 -0.95 3.13 -0.83
N PHE A 455 -1.97 3.91 -0.49
CA PHE A 455 -3.33 3.42 -0.18
C PHE A 455 -4.17 2.95 -1.38
N ALA A 456 -3.57 2.62 -2.53
CA ALA A 456 -4.32 2.26 -3.74
C ALA A 456 -4.94 0.85 -3.63
N ASN A 457 -6.16 0.77 -3.10
CA ASN A 457 -6.96 -0.45 -2.97
C ASN A 457 -8.48 -0.18 -3.12
N PHE A 458 -9.31 -1.22 -3.25
CA PHE A 458 -10.76 -1.03 -3.42
C PHE A 458 -11.43 -0.34 -2.22
N ALA A 459 -10.98 -0.60 -0.99
CA ALA A 459 -11.53 0.02 0.21
C ALA A 459 -11.30 1.54 0.21
N SER A 460 -10.15 2.00 -0.30
CA SER A 460 -9.80 3.42 -0.40
C SER A 460 -10.75 4.22 -1.29
N ILE A 461 -11.39 3.60 -2.29
CA ILE A 461 -12.45 4.27 -3.06
C ILE A 461 -13.61 4.66 -2.13
N GLY A 462 -14.05 3.73 -1.27
CA GLY A 462 -15.09 3.99 -0.28
C GLY A 462 -14.67 5.06 0.72
N ILE A 463 -13.43 4.98 1.23
CA ILE A 463 -12.87 5.95 2.18
C ILE A 463 -12.85 7.36 1.58
N GLN A 464 -12.45 7.53 0.32
CA GLN A 464 -12.43 8.84 -0.32
C GLN A 464 -13.82 9.39 -0.65
N ILE A 465 -14.74 8.55 -1.11
CA ILE A 465 -16.14 8.97 -1.34
C ILE A 465 -16.79 9.42 -0.02
N GLY A 466 -16.49 8.74 1.09
CA GLY A 466 -16.95 9.11 2.43
C GLY A 466 -16.27 10.38 2.93
N GLY A 467 -14.94 10.38 3.03
CA GLY A 467 -14.12 11.46 3.57
C GLY A 467 -14.22 12.74 2.74
N ILE A 468 -13.72 12.74 1.50
CA ILE A 468 -13.75 13.92 0.62
C ILE A 468 -15.19 14.32 0.31
N GLY A 469 -16.08 13.35 0.11
CA GLY A 469 -17.50 13.63 -0.15
C GLY A 469 -18.23 14.27 1.03
N SER A 470 -17.77 14.09 2.27
CA SER A 470 -18.30 14.82 3.43
C SER A 470 -17.84 16.28 3.46
N LEU A 471 -16.62 16.57 2.97
CA LEU A 471 -16.06 17.91 2.86
C LEU A 471 -16.67 18.69 1.69
N ALA A 472 -16.96 18.02 0.58
CA ALA A 472 -17.59 18.61 -0.60
C ALA A 472 -18.69 17.70 -1.16
N PRO A 473 -19.92 17.75 -0.60
CA PRO A 473 -21.04 16.91 -1.03
C PRO A 473 -21.36 17.00 -2.53
N THR A 474 -21.14 18.17 -3.14
CA THR A 474 -21.34 18.42 -4.57
C THR A 474 -20.40 17.60 -5.48
N LYS A 475 -19.28 17.11 -4.96
CA LYS A 475 -18.30 16.30 -5.71
C LYS A 475 -18.49 14.79 -5.54
N ARG A 476 -19.38 14.34 -4.65
CA ARG A 476 -19.56 12.90 -4.33
C ARG A 476 -19.79 12.02 -5.58
N VAL A 477 -20.59 12.49 -6.53
CA VAL A 477 -20.85 11.78 -7.80
C VAL A 477 -19.59 11.67 -8.66
N LEU A 478 -18.78 12.74 -8.69
CA LEU A 478 -17.51 12.75 -9.43
C LEU A 478 -16.49 11.79 -8.79
N LEU A 479 -16.38 11.79 -7.46
CA LEU A 479 -15.51 10.87 -6.71
C LEU A 479 -15.88 9.42 -7.03
N ALA A 480 -17.17 9.07 -6.99
CA ALA A 480 -17.62 7.73 -7.33
C ALA A 480 -17.31 7.35 -8.79
N LYS A 481 -17.49 8.29 -9.73
CA LYS A 481 -17.17 8.08 -11.16
C LYS A 481 -15.67 7.86 -11.39
N TYR A 482 -14.80 8.51 -10.63
CA TYR A 482 -13.35 8.42 -10.79
C TYR A 482 -12.68 7.39 -9.88
N GLY A 483 -13.36 6.80 -8.91
CA GLY A 483 -12.80 5.84 -7.96
C GLY A 483 -11.90 4.77 -8.59
N LEU A 484 -12.38 4.01 -9.58
CA LEU A 484 -11.58 2.98 -10.24
C LEU A 484 -10.40 3.55 -11.05
N ARG A 485 -10.57 4.75 -11.62
CA ARG A 485 -9.49 5.42 -12.36
C ARG A 485 -8.42 5.94 -11.41
N ALA A 486 -8.80 6.46 -10.26
CA ALA A 486 -7.90 6.91 -9.21
C ALA A 486 -7.14 5.72 -8.60
N LEU A 487 -7.83 4.59 -8.38
CA LEU A 487 -7.21 3.34 -7.93
C LEU A 487 -6.10 2.90 -8.89
N LEU A 488 -6.43 2.74 -10.18
CA LEU A 488 -5.47 2.40 -11.22
C LEU A 488 -4.28 3.37 -11.22
N GLY A 489 -4.58 4.67 -11.16
CA GLY A 489 -3.56 5.71 -11.19
C GLY A 489 -2.63 5.68 -9.98
N GLY A 490 -3.17 5.49 -8.77
CA GLY A 490 -2.40 5.37 -7.53
C GLY A 490 -1.51 4.13 -7.55
N THR A 491 -2.02 2.99 -8.03
CA THR A 491 -1.22 1.77 -8.23
C THR A 491 -0.06 2.03 -9.19
N ILE A 492 -0.32 2.63 -10.36
CA ILE A 492 0.72 2.93 -11.35
C ILE A 492 1.75 3.94 -10.78
N ALA A 493 1.33 4.92 -9.98
CA ALA A 493 2.26 5.86 -9.34
C ALA A 493 3.25 5.15 -8.40
N SER A 494 2.78 4.21 -7.58
CA SER A 494 3.67 3.38 -6.74
C SER A 494 4.58 2.45 -7.56
N LEU A 495 4.06 1.87 -8.65
CA LEU A 495 4.84 1.06 -9.59
C LEU A 495 5.92 1.88 -10.32
N LEU A 496 5.64 3.13 -10.67
CA LEU A 496 6.64 4.04 -11.25
C LEU A 496 7.79 4.27 -10.28
N SER A 497 7.50 4.57 -9.02
CA SER A 497 8.54 4.75 -7.99
C SER A 497 9.39 3.49 -7.82
N ALA A 498 8.75 2.32 -7.73
CA ALA A 498 9.45 1.03 -7.65
C ALA A 498 10.31 0.73 -8.89
N THR A 499 9.82 1.07 -10.08
CA THR A 499 10.55 0.90 -11.35
C THR A 499 11.80 1.77 -11.40
N ILE A 500 11.68 3.05 -11.01
CA ILE A 500 12.80 3.99 -10.99
C ILE A 500 13.87 3.53 -10.00
N VAL A 501 13.48 3.17 -8.78
CA VAL A 501 14.43 2.69 -7.77
C VAL A 501 15.07 1.38 -8.20
N GLY A 502 14.28 0.42 -8.70
CA GLY A 502 14.78 -0.85 -9.22
C GLY A 502 15.77 -0.71 -10.37
N ALA A 503 15.61 0.32 -11.21
CA ALA A 503 16.55 0.63 -12.29
C ALA A 503 17.88 1.18 -11.76
N LEU A 504 17.83 1.93 -10.65
CA LEU A 504 19.00 2.59 -10.05
C LEU A 504 19.83 1.65 -9.17
N ILE A 505 19.21 0.73 -8.44
CA ILE A 505 19.92 -0.18 -7.52
C ILE A 505 20.36 -1.51 -8.17
N GLY A 506 19.88 -1.78 -9.39
CA GLY A 506 19.94 -3.09 -10.04
C GLY A 506 21.15 -3.38 -10.89
#